data_AF-S3TBY3-F1
#
_entry.id   AF-S3TBY3-F1
#
_cell.length_a   1.000
_cell.length_b   1.000
_cell.length_c   1.000
_cell.angle_alpha   90.00
_cell.angle_beta   90.00
_cell.angle_gamma   90.00
#
_symmetry.space_group_name_H-M   'P 1'
#
loop_
_entity.id
_entity.type
_entity.pdbx_description
1 polymer ?
#
loop_
_entity_poly.entity_id
_entity_poly.type
_entity_poly.pdbx_seq_one_letter_code
_entity_poly.pdbx_strand_id
1 'polypeptide(L)'
;MCECQKVKSFFACPDDFTDLFSFDYQASYRFPEYLKEEIPTDDVLPNFDYSITSYQCSVCQQWWYFECSPTESSYPIFGIKLDTKDHVLSDNEIKAVKQFLAVLSHDGFSVEKCIHHGCTNLALKTIKMCINHFI
;
A
#
# COMPACT_ATOMS: atom_id res chain seq x y z
N MET A 1 1.76 3.10 21.31
CA MET A 1 1.02 4.37 21.10
C MET A 1 0.67 4.42 19.63
N CYS A 2 -0.61 4.45 19.27
CA CYS A 2 -1.00 4.33 17.87
C CYS A 2 -0.86 5.66 17.10
N GLU A 3 -0.53 5.57 15.83
CA GLU A 3 -0.35 6.67 14.89
C GLU A 3 -1.40 6.68 13.76
N CYS A 4 -2.47 5.91 13.93
CA CYS A 4 -3.55 5.73 12.95
C CYS A 4 -4.13 7.06 12.44
N GLN A 5 -4.22 8.09 13.27
CA GLN A 5 -4.78 9.39 12.89
C GLN A 5 -3.82 10.26 12.05
N LYS A 6 -2.50 10.00 12.12
CA LYS A 6 -1.50 10.70 11.30
C LYS A 6 -1.40 10.12 9.89
N VAL A 7 -1.86 8.89 9.69
CA VAL A 7 -1.93 8.27 8.36
C VAL A 7 -3.13 8.83 7.59
N LYS A 8 -2.98 8.97 6.26
CA LYS A 8 -4.08 9.26 5.35
C LYS A 8 -5.06 8.08 5.29
N SER A 9 -5.88 8.02 4.25
CA SER A 9 -6.84 6.93 4.06
C SER A 9 -6.17 5.57 3.83
N PHE A 10 -4.90 5.53 3.44
CA PHE A 10 -4.16 4.30 3.18
C PHE A 10 -2.64 4.55 3.25
N PHE A 11 -1.86 3.48 3.36
CA PHE A 11 -0.40 3.50 3.29
C PHE A 11 0.17 2.17 2.74
N ALA A 12 1.45 2.19 2.39
CA ALA A 12 2.26 0.99 2.17
C ALA A 12 3.62 1.12 2.89
N CYS A 13 4.17 -0.03 3.30
CA CYS A 13 5.52 -0.17 3.78
C CYS A 13 6.49 -0.13 2.60
N PRO A 14 7.44 0.82 2.53
CA PRO A 14 8.45 0.85 1.47
C PRO A 14 9.13 -0.50 1.29
N ASP A 15 9.70 -1.07 2.35
CA ASP A 15 10.68 -2.17 2.28
C ASP A 15 10.15 -3.54 1.84
N ASP A 16 8.84 -3.77 1.92
CA ASP A 16 8.21 -5.03 1.48
C ASP A 16 7.25 -4.83 0.32
N PHE A 17 6.70 -3.61 0.18
CA PHE A 17 5.98 -3.24 -1.03
C PHE A 17 6.96 -3.04 -2.20
N THR A 18 8.24 -2.72 -1.93
CA THR A 18 9.38 -2.66 -2.86
C THR A 18 9.60 -3.93 -3.66
N ASP A 19 9.54 -5.10 -3.02
CA ASP A 19 9.80 -6.38 -3.69
C ASP A 19 8.70 -6.72 -4.70
N LEU A 20 7.49 -6.19 -4.50
CA LEU A 20 6.41 -6.25 -5.47
C LEU A 20 6.57 -5.20 -6.59
N PHE A 21 7.24 -4.07 -6.31
CA PHE A 21 7.12 -2.87 -7.14
C PHE A 21 8.41 -2.06 -7.40
N SER A 22 9.62 -2.64 -7.41
CA SER A 22 10.86 -1.93 -7.87
C SER A 22 10.99 -0.47 -7.37
N PHE A 23 10.69 -0.28 -6.09
CA PHE A 23 10.33 1.02 -5.52
C PHE A 23 11.54 1.95 -5.40
N ASP A 24 11.34 3.22 -5.74
CA ASP A 24 12.35 4.26 -5.49
C ASP A 24 12.24 4.68 -4.02
N TYR A 25 13.23 4.31 -3.20
CA TYR A 25 13.25 4.69 -1.78
C TYR A 25 13.17 6.21 -1.56
N GLN A 26 13.53 7.03 -2.55
CA GLN A 26 13.31 8.48 -2.49
C GLN A 26 11.82 8.87 -2.47
N ALA A 27 10.92 7.97 -2.87
CA ALA A 27 9.48 8.19 -2.78
C ALA A 27 8.98 8.26 -1.34
N SER A 28 9.58 7.52 -0.39
CA SER A 28 9.18 7.60 1.03
C SER A 28 9.46 8.98 1.63
N TYR A 29 10.55 9.64 1.21
CA TYR A 29 10.85 11.02 1.60
C TYR A 29 9.92 12.06 0.95
N ARG A 30 9.45 11.80 -0.27
CA ARG A 30 8.54 12.70 -1.00
C ARG A 30 7.07 12.56 -0.56
N PHE A 31 6.66 11.34 -0.22
CA PHE A 31 5.28 11.01 0.14
C PHE A 31 5.20 10.25 1.48
N PRO A 32 5.77 10.79 2.57
CA PRO A 32 5.88 10.10 3.87
C PRO A 32 4.52 9.82 4.53
N GLU A 33 3.46 10.49 4.09
CA GLU A 33 2.10 10.25 4.58
C GLU A 33 1.44 8.99 4.00
N TYR A 34 1.99 8.46 2.89
CA TYR A 34 1.52 7.26 2.20
C TYR A 34 2.52 6.11 2.27
N LEU A 35 3.82 6.41 2.31
CA LEU A 35 4.90 5.43 2.23
C LEU A 35 5.67 5.45 3.55
N LYS A 36 5.36 4.50 4.43
CA LYS A 36 5.75 4.51 5.86
C LYS A 36 6.47 3.23 6.25
N GLU A 37 7.71 3.37 6.74
CA GLU A 37 8.47 2.26 7.34
C GLU A 37 7.82 1.77 8.63
N GLU A 38 7.37 2.71 9.47
CA GLU A 38 6.67 2.38 10.71
C GLU A 38 5.16 2.26 10.46
N ILE A 39 4.63 1.07 10.76
CA ILE A 39 3.20 0.79 10.71
C ILE A 39 2.44 1.68 11.69
N PRO A 40 1.21 2.13 11.37
CA PRO A 40 0.46 3.03 12.24
C PRO A 40 0.05 2.42 13.58
N THR A 41 0.02 1.09 13.67
CA THR A 41 -0.35 0.35 14.87
C THR A 41 0.06 -1.11 14.72
N ASP A 42 0.65 -1.65 15.77
CA ASP A 42 0.86 -3.08 16.06
C ASP A 42 -0.20 -3.61 17.04
N ASP A 43 -0.74 -2.71 17.85
CA ASP A 43 -1.83 -2.93 18.79
C ASP A 43 -3.19 -3.14 18.06
N VAL A 44 -3.42 -4.32 17.47
CA VAL A 44 -4.64 -4.65 16.71
C VAL A 44 -5.50 -5.76 17.34
N LEU A 45 -6.80 -5.75 17.03
CA LEU A 45 -7.77 -6.77 17.39
C LEU A 45 -8.45 -7.31 16.12
N PRO A 46 -8.42 -8.64 15.86
CA PRO A 46 -7.58 -9.63 16.54
C PRO A 46 -6.08 -9.35 16.29
N ASN A 47 -5.19 -10.04 17.02
CA ASN A 47 -3.77 -10.02 16.70
C ASN A 47 -3.54 -10.51 15.27
N PHE A 48 -2.50 -10.02 14.61
CA PHE A 48 -2.14 -10.46 13.27
C PHE A 48 -1.92 -11.98 13.23
N ASP A 49 -2.67 -12.64 12.36
CA ASP A 49 -2.65 -14.09 12.16
C ASP A 49 -2.79 -14.51 10.68
N TYR A 50 -2.82 -13.53 9.76
CA TYR A 50 -3.01 -13.66 8.30
C TYR A 50 -4.32 -14.29 7.83
N SER A 51 -5.21 -14.71 8.73
CA SER A 51 -6.42 -15.43 8.36
C SER A 51 -7.52 -14.51 7.84
N ILE A 52 -7.42 -13.23 8.18
CA ILE A 52 -8.36 -12.17 7.81
C ILE A 52 -7.60 -10.93 7.36
N THR A 53 -8.33 -9.97 6.80
CA THR A 53 -7.79 -8.68 6.38
C THR A 53 -8.38 -7.51 7.14
N SER A 54 -9.42 -7.70 7.95
CA SER A 54 -10.08 -6.62 8.71
C SER A 54 -9.63 -6.64 10.17
N TYR A 55 -8.99 -5.56 10.60
CA TYR A 55 -8.40 -5.41 11.92
C TYR A 55 -8.83 -4.08 12.54
N GLN A 56 -8.96 -4.04 13.87
CA GLN A 56 -9.24 -2.81 14.59
C GLN A 56 -8.05 -2.41 15.45
N CYS A 57 -7.61 -1.16 15.37
CA CYS A 57 -6.64 -0.63 16.34
C CYS A 57 -7.24 -0.67 17.75
N SER A 58 -6.59 -1.36 18.69
CA SER A 58 -7.09 -1.49 20.07
C SER A 58 -7.02 -0.17 20.84
N VAL A 59 -6.13 0.75 20.43
CA VAL A 59 -5.90 2.05 21.09
C VAL A 59 -6.91 3.10 20.65
N CYS A 60 -7.06 3.35 19.35
CA CYS A 60 -7.93 4.41 18.82
C CYS A 60 -9.20 3.91 18.12
N GLN A 61 -9.42 2.59 18.09
CA GLN A 61 -10.61 1.95 17.53
C GLN A 61 -10.79 2.11 16.00
N GLN A 62 -9.80 2.67 15.29
CA GLN A 62 -9.79 2.77 13.83
C GLN A 62 -9.79 1.37 13.19
N TRP A 63 -10.73 1.13 12.28
CA TRP A 63 -10.76 -0.07 11.45
C TRP A 63 -9.82 0.05 10.26
N TRP A 64 -9.16 -1.06 9.92
CA TRP A 64 -8.19 -1.18 8.87
C TRP A 64 -8.40 -2.45 8.07
N TYR A 65 -8.30 -2.34 6.77
CA TYR A 65 -7.91 -3.43 5.90
C TYR A 65 -6.40 -3.51 5.92
N PHE A 66 -5.82 -4.67 6.24
CA PHE A 66 -4.38 -4.92 6.19
C PHE A 66 -4.07 -6.13 5.32
N GLU A 67 -3.08 -5.97 4.44
CA GLU A 67 -2.33 -7.08 3.87
C GLU A 67 -1.00 -7.17 4.61
N CYS A 68 -0.71 -8.33 5.19
CA CYS A 68 0.47 -8.54 6.02
C CYS A 68 1.55 -9.34 5.28
N SER A 69 2.83 -9.04 5.55
CA SER A 69 3.97 -9.77 4.98
C SER A 69 3.96 -11.23 5.43
N PRO A 70 4.18 -12.24 4.57
CA PRO A 70 4.14 -13.65 4.95
C PRO A 70 5.35 -14.13 5.81
N THR A 71 5.98 -13.23 6.57
CA THR A 71 7.17 -13.49 7.41
C THR A 71 6.85 -14.10 8.77
N GLU A 72 7.86 -14.56 9.51
CA GLU A 72 7.71 -15.15 10.86
C GLU A 72 7.05 -14.18 11.86
N SER A 73 7.37 -12.89 11.77
CA SER A 73 6.70 -11.82 12.52
C SER A 73 5.75 -11.09 11.60
N SER A 74 4.46 -11.13 11.90
CA SER A 74 3.40 -10.53 11.08
C SER A 74 3.33 -9.02 11.27
N TYR A 75 3.42 -8.30 10.16
CA TYR A 75 3.16 -6.86 10.13
C TYR A 75 2.49 -6.46 8.81
N PRO A 76 1.67 -5.40 8.81
CA PRO A 76 0.99 -4.92 7.62
C PRO A 76 1.98 -4.24 6.67
N ILE A 77 2.05 -4.72 5.42
CA ILE A 77 2.81 -4.10 4.33
C ILE A 77 1.96 -3.10 3.54
N PHE A 78 0.65 -3.19 3.69
CA PHE A 78 -0.33 -2.33 3.04
C PHE A 78 -1.55 -2.20 3.92
N GLY A 79 -2.11 -0.99 4.00
CA GLY A 79 -3.33 -0.75 4.77
C GLY A 79 -4.26 0.30 4.19
N ILE A 80 -5.57 0.07 4.32
CA ILE A 80 -6.64 1.02 3.98
C ILE A 80 -7.52 1.23 5.21
N LYS A 81 -7.82 2.48 5.56
CA LYS A 81 -8.79 2.81 6.61
C LYS A 81 -10.18 2.38 6.18
N LEU A 82 -10.87 1.69 7.09
CA LEU A 82 -12.27 1.32 6.95
C LEU A 82 -13.11 2.17 7.89
N ASP A 83 -14.35 2.46 7.49
CA ASP A 83 -15.30 3.16 8.34
C ASP A 83 -15.82 2.27 9.48
N THR A 84 -16.00 0.98 9.19
CA THR A 84 -16.56 -0.01 10.12
C THR A 84 -15.98 -1.40 9.85
N LYS A 85 -16.23 -2.34 10.77
CA LYS A 85 -15.89 -3.76 10.61
C LYS A 85 -16.47 -4.39 9.34
N ASP A 86 -17.70 -4.00 9.00
CA ASP A 86 -18.49 -4.60 7.93
C ASP A 86 -18.24 -3.94 6.57
N HIS A 87 -17.34 -2.94 6.52
CA HIS A 87 -16.90 -2.35 5.26
C HIS A 87 -16.05 -3.37 4.51
N VAL A 88 -16.62 -3.94 3.45
CA VAL A 88 -15.92 -4.84 2.53
C VAL A 88 -15.46 -4.05 1.32
N LEU A 89 -14.14 -3.96 1.15
CA LEU A 89 -13.53 -3.37 -0.04
C LEU A 89 -13.68 -4.33 -1.23
N SER A 90 -14.03 -3.79 -2.39
CA SER A 90 -13.97 -4.53 -3.65
C SER A 90 -12.52 -4.67 -4.13
N ASP A 91 -12.26 -5.71 -4.92
CA ASP A 91 -10.95 -5.91 -5.56
C ASP A 91 -10.51 -4.69 -6.39
N ASN A 92 -11.49 -3.98 -6.99
CA ASN A 92 -11.22 -2.77 -7.76
C ASN A 92 -10.78 -1.60 -6.88
N GLU A 93 -11.36 -1.44 -5.68
CA GLU A 93 -10.94 -0.42 -4.72
C GLU A 93 -9.53 -0.68 -4.21
N ILE A 94 -9.25 -1.93 -3.82
CA ILE A 94 -7.90 -2.36 -3.39
C ILE A 94 -6.90 -2.12 -4.52
N LYS A 95 -7.23 -2.55 -5.74
CA LYS A 95 -6.39 -2.36 -6.92
C LYS A 95 -6.14 -0.88 -7.21
N ALA A 96 -7.17 -0.03 -7.15
CA ALA A 96 -7.02 1.40 -7.40
C ALA A 96 -6.05 2.06 -6.40
N VAL A 97 -6.13 1.70 -5.11
CA VAL A 97 -5.20 2.20 -4.09
C VAL A 97 -3.78 1.72 -4.35
N LYS A 98 -3.58 0.44 -4.67
CA LYS A 98 -2.25 -0.10 -5.02
C LYS A 98 -1.68 0.60 -6.26
N GLN A 99 -2.51 0.85 -7.27
CA GLN A 99 -2.12 1.57 -8.47
C GLN A 99 -1.68 3.01 -8.16
N PHE A 100 -2.42 3.70 -7.29
CA PHE A 100 -2.07 5.03 -6.83
C PHE A 100 -0.71 5.03 -6.10
N LEU A 101 -0.52 4.11 -5.15
CA LEU A 101 0.73 4.00 -4.40
C LEU A 101 1.92 3.69 -5.31
N ALA A 102 1.77 2.75 -6.25
CA ALA A 102 2.81 2.46 -7.23
C ALA A 102 3.17 3.69 -8.09
N VAL A 103 2.19 4.50 -8.54
CA VAL A 103 2.49 5.74 -9.26
C VAL A 103 3.31 6.71 -8.40
N LEU A 104 2.99 6.86 -7.10
CA LEU A 104 3.79 7.68 -6.19
C LEU A 104 5.21 7.13 -6.01
N SER A 105 5.34 5.82 -5.84
CA SER A 105 6.62 5.11 -5.70
C SER A 105 7.54 5.29 -6.90
N HIS A 106 6.99 5.60 -8.07
CA HIS A 106 7.74 5.85 -9.30
C HIS A 106 7.75 7.33 -9.72
N ASP A 107 7.41 8.26 -8.83
CA ASP A 107 7.42 9.71 -9.13
C ASP A 107 6.56 10.09 -10.35
N GLY A 108 5.47 9.34 -10.56
CA GLY A 108 4.53 9.54 -11.65
C GLY A 108 4.79 8.69 -12.90
N PHE A 109 4.24 9.16 -14.02
CA PHE A 109 4.38 8.53 -15.33
C PHE A 109 5.56 9.12 -16.11
N SER A 110 6.20 8.29 -16.90
CA SER A 110 7.13 8.69 -17.95
C SER A 110 6.36 9.24 -19.17
N VAL A 111 7.04 10.06 -19.96
CA VAL A 111 6.57 10.44 -21.31
C VAL A 111 6.68 9.28 -22.31
N GLU A 112 7.48 8.26 -21.98
CA GLU A 112 7.65 7.07 -22.79
C GLU A 112 6.49 6.09 -22.61
N LYS A 113 6.22 5.30 -23.64
CA LYS A 113 5.24 4.21 -23.57
C LYS A 113 5.83 3.00 -22.84
N CYS A 114 4.93 2.18 -22.32
CA CYS A 114 5.26 0.87 -21.79
C CYS A 114 6.04 0.01 -22.81
N ILE A 115 7.05 -0.71 -22.32
CA ILE A 115 7.91 -1.60 -23.11
C ILE A 115 7.17 -2.80 -23.73
N HIS A 116 6.00 -3.17 -23.19
CA HIS A 116 5.21 -4.28 -23.73
C HIS A 116 4.69 -3.94 -25.13
N HIS A 117 4.98 -4.83 -26.08
CA HIS A 117 4.57 -4.67 -27.47
C HIS A 117 3.05 -4.50 -27.61
N GLY A 118 2.63 -3.45 -28.31
CA GLY A 118 1.21 -3.13 -28.50
C GLY A 118 0.56 -2.37 -27.34
N CYS A 119 1.26 -2.17 -26.21
CA CYS A 119 0.75 -1.34 -25.13
C CYS A 119 0.87 0.15 -25.47
N THR A 120 -0.24 0.88 -25.33
CA THR A 120 -0.29 2.33 -25.59
C THR A 120 -0.23 3.18 -24.33
N ASN A 121 -0.22 2.55 -23.16
CA ASN A 121 -0.17 3.24 -21.87
C ASN A 121 1.22 3.85 -21.62
N LEU A 122 1.26 4.94 -20.85
CA LEU A 122 2.50 5.54 -20.37
C LEU A 122 3.20 4.59 -19.39
N ALA A 123 4.52 4.52 -19.49
CA ALA A 123 5.34 3.84 -18.49
C ALA A 123 5.36 4.63 -17.18
N LEU A 124 5.75 3.99 -16.09
CA LEU A 124 6.11 4.65 -14.83
C LEU A 124 7.49 5.31 -14.99
N LYS A 125 7.80 6.36 -14.21
CA LYS A 125 9.00 7.18 -14.49
C LYS A 125 10.30 6.41 -14.29
N THR A 126 10.37 5.58 -13.25
CA THR A 126 11.60 4.85 -12.91
C THR A 126 11.65 3.44 -13.48
N ILE A 127 10.53 2.91 -13.99
CA ILE A 127 10.45 1.61 -14.66
C ILE A 127 9.74 1.71 -16.01
N LYS A 128 10.28 1.08 -17.06
CA LYS A 128 9.75 1.15 -18.44
C LYS A 128 8.43 0.39 -18.66
N MET A 129 7.65 0.15 -17.62
CA MET A 129 6.39 -0.59 -17.63
C MET A 129 5.23 0.33 -17.21
N CYS A 130 4.04 0.13 -17.77
CA CYS A 130 2.86 0.84 -17.29
C CYS A 130 2.27 0.19 -16.05
N ILE A 131 1.47 0.95 -15.33
CA ILE A 131 0.82 0.52 -14.09
C ILE A 131 0.00 -0.78 -14.24
N ASN A 132 -0.64 -1.01 -15.39
CA ASN A 132 -1.48 -2.19 -15.62
C ASN A 132 -0.69 -3.47 -15.91
N HIS A 133 0.55 -3.36 -16.41
CA HIS A 133 1.44 -4.52 -16.58
C HIS A 133 2.32 -4.76 -15.36
N PHE A 134 2.26 -3.84 -14.42
CA PHE A 134 3.07 -3.84 -13.23
C PHE A 134 2.33 -4.41 -12.02
N ILE A 135 1.03 -4.15 -11.92
CA ILE A 135 0.13 -4.65 -10.86
C ILE A 135 -0.68 -5.84 -11.35
#